data_AF-A0A8T3PKP9-F1
#
_entry.id   AF-A0A8T3PKP9-F1
#
_cell.length_a   1.000
_cell.length_b   1.000
_cell.length_c   1.000
_cell.angle_alpha   90.00
_cell.angle_beta   90.00
_cell.angle_gamma   90.00
#
_symmetry.space_group_name_H-M   'P 1'
#
loop_
_entity.id
_entity.type
_entity.pdbx_description
1 polymer ?
#
loop_
_entity_poly.entity_id
_entity_poly.type
_entity_poly.pdbx_seq_one_letter_code
_entity_poly.pdbx_strand_id
1 'polypeptide(L)' 'MLKSQGADIVALAFDPSGRSVAGVDADDRIILWDLATGVDRLTLFPGPLGSNV' A
#
# COMPACT_ATOMS: atom_id res chain seq x y z
N MET A 1 11.39 -7.37 -6.96
CA MET A 1 11.08 -7.06 -5.55
C MET A 1 10.23 -5.81 -5.55
N LEU A 2 9.01 -5.88 -5.02
CA LEU A 2 8.09 -4.75 -4.97
C LEU A 2 8.51 -3.85 -3.80
N LYS A 3 9.18 -2.74 -4.08
CA LYS A 3 9.59 -1.77 -3.07
C LYS A 3 8.53 -0.66 -3.02
N SER A 4 8.01 -0.34 -1.83
CA SER A 4 7.46 1.00 -1.63
C SER A 4 8.63 1.99 -1.64
N GLN A 5 8.38 3.27 -1.90
CA GLN A 5 9.43 4.28 -1.92
C GLN A 5 10.07 4.44 -0.53
N GLY A 6 11.14 3.67 -0.27
CA GLY A 6 12.04 3.84 0.87
C GLY A 6 11.92 2.81 2.00
N ALA A 7 10.86 2.00 2.04
CA ALA A 7 10.61 1.05 3.12
C ALA A 7 10.28 -0.36 2.59
N ASP A 8 10.54 -1.38 3.43
CA ASP A 8 10.20 -2.77 3.12
C ASP A 8 8.70 -3.02 3.35
N ILE A 9 8.07 -3.73 2.41
CA ILE A 9 6.69 -4.21 2.56
C ILE A 9 6.67 -5.32 3.61
N VAL A 10 5.87 -5.14 4.65
CA VAL A 10 5.75 -6.09 5.78
C VAL A 10 4.54 -7.02 5.65
N ALA A 11 3.51 -6.62 4.89
CA ALA A 11 2.37 -7.48 4.60
C ALA A 11 1.73 -7.18 3.23
N LEU A 12 1.05 -8.18 2.69
CA LEU A 12 0.36 -8.15 1.40
C LEU A 12 -1.02 -8.81 1.50
N ALA A 13 -2.01 -8.26 0.80
CA ALA A 13 -3.35 -8.81 0.66
C ALA A 13 -3.81 -8.75 -0.79
N PHE A 14 -4.25 -9.89 -1.33
CA PHE A 14 -4.82 -9.97 -2.67
C PHE A 14 -6.33 -9.70 -2.64
N ASP A 15 -6.81 -8.96 -3.63
CA ASP A 15 -8.24 -8.91 -3.93
C ASP A 15 -8.71 -10.31 -4.42
N PRO A 16 -9.84 -10.86 -3.91
CA PRO A 16 -10.37 -12.14 -4.37
C PRO A 16 -10.69 -12.20 -5.86
N SER A 17 -10.95 -11.06 -6.51
CA SER A 17 -11.16 -11.01 -7.96
C SER A 17 -9.86 -11.01 -8.77
N GLY A 18 -8.69 -10.95 -8.10
CA GLY A 18 -7.36 -11.01 -8.73
C GLY A 18 -6.95 -9.73 -9.46
N ARG A 19 -7.67 -8.61 -9.27
CA ARG A 19 -7.43 -7.37 -10.03
C ARG A 19 -6.47 -6.42 -9.32
N SER A 20 -6.34 -6.56 -8.00
CA SER A 20 -5.54 -5.65 -7.21
C SER A 20 -4.81 -6.37 -6.08
N VAL A 21 -3.74 -5.74 -5.62
CA VAL A 21 -3.03 -6.14 -4.41
C VAL A 21 -2.82 -4.90 -3.55
N ALA A 22 -3.05 -5.05 -2.25
CA ALA A 22 -2.73 -4.04 -1.26
C ALA A 22 -1.48 -4.48 -0.50
N GLY A 23 -0.61 -3.54 -0.19
CA GLY A 23 0.56 -3.76 0.65
C GLY A 23 0.72 -2.65 1.67
N VAL A 24 1.34 -3.01 2.77
CA VAL A 24 1.72 -2.07 3.83
C VAL A 24 3.21 -2.15 4.07
N ASP A 25 3.87 -0.99 4.14
CA ASP A 25 5.28 -0.92 4.48
C ASP A 25 5.52 -0.65 5.97
N ALA A 26 6.79 -0.75 6.37
CA ALA A 26 7.21 -0.49 7.75
C ALA A 26 6.98 0.97 8.22
N ASP A 27 6.70 1.89 7.30
CA ASP A 27 6.38 3.29 7.59
C ASP A 27 4.85 3.53 7.65
N ASP A 28 4.06 2.46 7.83
CA ASP A 28 2.59 2.46 7.86
C ASP A 28 1.93 3.04 6.60
N ARG A 29 2.65 3.07 5.46
CA ARG A 29 2.06 3.47 4.17
C ARG A 29 1.34 2.29 3.55
N ILE A 30 0.16 2.56 3.02
CA ILE A 30 -0.62 1.57 2.27
C ILE A 30 -0.51 1.90 0.80
N ILE A 31 -0.08 0.93 -0.01
CA ILE A 31 -0.03 1.05 -1.47
C ILE A 31 -1.03 0.06 -2.07
N LEU A 32 -1.83 0.54 -3.02
CA LEU A 32 -2.74 -0.26 -3.81
C LEU A 32 -2.21 -0.34 -5.25
N TRP A 33 -1.99 -1.56 -5.72
CA TRP A 33 -1.56 -1.83 -7.08
C TRP A 33 -2.70 -2.43 -7.89
N ASP A 34 -2.82 -2.00 -9.15
CA ASP A 34 -3.61 -2.68 -10.16
C ASP A 34 -2.74 -3.72 -10.89
N LEU A 35 -3.12 -4.99 -10.83
CA LEU A 35 -2.33 -6.09 -11.39
C LEU A 35 -2.44 -6.19 -12.92
N ALA A 36 -3.51 -5.65 -13.52
CA ALA A 36 -3.69 -5.70 -14.97
C ALA A 36 -2.76 -4.70 -15.68
N THR A 37 -2.48 -3.58 -15.03
CA THR A 37 -1.67 -2.49 -15.58
C THR A 37 -0.28 -2.40 -14.97
N GLY A 38 -0.08 -2.97 -13.77
CA GLY A 38 1.17 -2.88 -13.01
C GLY A 38 1.45 -1.48 -12.44
N VAL A 39 0.42 -0.64 -12.33
CA VAL A 39 0.54 0.76 -11.89
C VAL A 39 0.05 0.92 -10.45
N ASP A 40 0.76 1.75 -9.69
CA ASP A 40 0.34 2.21 -8.37
C ASP A 40 -0.95 3.04 -8.51
N ARG A 41 -2.06 2.50 -8.03
CA ARG A 41 -3.37 3.13 -8.13
C ARG A 41 -3.58 4.19 -7.05
N LEU A 42 -3.03 3.94 -5.87
CA LEU A 42 -3.18 4.82 -4.71
C LEU A 42 -2.07 4.53 -3.69
N THR A 43 -1.50 5.60 -3.13
CA THR A 43 -0.67 5.54 -1.92
C THR A 43 -1.35 6.35 -0.84
N LEU A 44 -1.65 5.69 0.27
CA LEU A 44 -2.17 6.32 1.48
C LEU A 44 -1.02 6.47 2.47
N PHE A 45 -0.84 7.70 2.94
CA PHE A 45 0.09 8.00 4.02
C PHE A 45 -0.66 7.91 5.35
N PRO A 46 0.05 7.57 6.44
CA PRO A 46 -0.51 7.74 7.77
C PRO A 46 -1.06 9.16 7.92
N GLY A 47 -2.31 9.27 8.36
CA GLY A 47 -2.85 10.57 8.75
C GLY A 47 -2.01 11.15 9.89
N PRO A 48 -2.08 12.48 10.14
CA PRO A 48 -1.47 13.04 11.35
C PRO A 48 -1.98 12.23 12.55
N LEU A 49 -1.04 11.61 13.27
CA LEU A 49 -1.31 10.83 14.48
C LEU A 49 -2.21 11.69 15.38
N GLY A 50 -3.47 11.26 15.51
CA GLY A 50 -4.57 11.94 16.21
C GLY A 50 -4.30 13.36 16.74
N SER A 51 -4.66 14.39 15.96
CA SER A 51 -5.02 15.67 16.58
C SER A 51 -6.41 15.50 17.19
N ASN A 52 -6.44 14.97 18.41
CA ASN A 52 -7.58 15.10 19.31
C ASN A 52 -7.57 16.55 19.81
N VAL A 53 -8.29 17.44 19.12
CA VAL A 53 -8.62 18.80 19.57
C VAL A 53 -10.10 18.90 19.88
#